data_AF-E0ULR6-F1
#
_entry.id   AF-E0ULR6-F1
#
_cell.length_a   1.000
_cell.length_b   1.000
_cell.length_c   1.000
_cell.angle_alpha   90.00
_cell.angle_beta   90.00
_cell.angle_gamma   90.00
#
_symmetry.space_group_name_H-M   'P 1'
#
loop_
_entity.id
_entity.type
_entity.pdbx_description
1 polymer ?
#
loop_
_entity_poly.entity_id
_entity_poly.type
_entity_poly.pdbx_seq_one_letter_code
_entity_poly.pdbx_strand_id
1 'polypeptide(L)'
;MNKSKRRSLLKRCLFITIIGFCFLLSSLIYIPAASSAPTEIDSACQGLNIEKIMAILADEELSKQFAQTQPDCYAWDLFIALNWPGREDQPWRPDPNKEIGNPGVVVWEGWKTTSEVFLPNGATPQPWGTQKQVPLEVLQKAKEIGLPVDEPFQNIGSIQQVSGLVFKANEDNQGKPIRYELAMNKSTFDYILGKNPYQTGLYKINGQEQAAKSCQNSQIPAWDCIDFNWNAKEIKTSWLWLDKTNPQYDTINNTYITSNAYYQEIGKNGQPVIDSAGKPVYQVGRAALTGMHITSKALSNWVWTTFENVNNAKYTTSFIELGIPEEAQAVNNQIQPLLREKGSKYANYELVGAQIGFNQPTLLANSQIESHFQPASSCITCHAFASIATKNTGPFRLSFVDTRGGNLSYYVGDIPQEILDQIEQKEFIPMDFVWSLRLAKRQR
;
A
#
# COMPACT_ATOMS: atom_id res chain seq x y z
N MET A 1 44.42 63.01 -66.11
CA MET A 1 45.26 62.98 -64.89
C MET A 1 44.48 62.17 -63.86
N ASN A 2 44.79 60.93 -63.50
CA ASN A 2 46.04 60.41 -62.96
C ASN A 2 46.03 58.87 -63.17
N LYS A 3 47.16 58.29 -63.60
CA LYS A 3 47.40 56.83 -63.69
C LYS A 3 48.54 56.50 -62.74
N SER A 4 48.41 55.46 -61.91
CA SER A 4 49.51 54.57 -61.46
C SER A 4 49.05 53.67 -60.30
N LYS A 5 48.77 52.37 -60.56
CA LYS A 5 49.55 51.16 -60.13
C LYS A 5 48.94 50.52 -58.86
N ARG A 6 48.86 49.20 -58.62
CA ARG A 6 49.60 48.00 -59.08
C ARG A 6 48.86 46.71 -58.60
N ARG A 7 48.93 45.62 -59.40
CA ARG A 7 49.12 44.16 -59.11
C ARG A 7 48.27 43.42 -58.03
N SER A 8 47.97 42.11 -58.05
CA SER A 8 47.81 40.99 -59.02
C SER A 8 47.66 39.65 -58.23
N LEU A 9 46.94 38.65 -58.77
CA LEU A 9 47.00 37.17 -58.50
C LEU A 9 46.49 36.64 -57.12
N LEU A 10 45.86 35.46 -56.92
CA LEU A 10 45.26 34.38 -57.73
C LEU A 10 44.73 33.27 -56.78
N LYS A 11 43.89 32.33 -57.30
CA LYS A 11 43.51 30.95 -56.82
C LYS A 11 42.22 30.86 -55.98
N ARG A 12 41.26 29.93 -56.20
CA ARG A 12 41.29 28.54 -56.72
C ARG A 12 39.86 28.06 -57.13
N CYS A 13 39.76 27.14 -58.10
CA CYS A 13 38.59 26.30 -58.47
C CYS A 13 38.22 25.31 -57.32
N LEU A 14 37.08 24.62 -57.24
CA LEU A 14 36.43 23.74 -58.24
C LEU A 14 35.12 23.13 -57.65
N PHE A 15 34.27 22.63 -58.56
CA PHE A 15 33.21 21.61 -58.45
C PHE A 15 31.72 22.03 -58.44
N ILE A 16 31.02 21.39 -59.38
CA ILE A 16 29.65 21.51 -59.90
C ILE A 16 28.88 20.23 -59.46
N THR A 17 27.53 20.25 -59.33
CA THR A 17 26.58 19.38 -60.10
C THR A 17 25.09 19.52 -59.70
N ILE A 18 24.32 19.96 -60.68
CA ILE A 18 22.91 19.82 -61.13
C ILE A 18 21.97 18.79 -60.44
N ILE A 19 20.71 19.20 -60.16
CA ILE A 19 19.51 18.34 -60.15
C ILE A 19 18.37 19.03 -60.93
N GLY A 20 17.81 18.33 -61.91
CA GLY A 20 16.64 18.72 -62.69
C GLY A 20 15.62 17.57 -62.75
N PHE A 21 14.35 17.93 -62.54
CA PHE A 21 13.16 17.11 -62.32
C PHE A 21 12.74 16.21 -63.51
N CYS A 22 12.36 14.97 -63.22
CA CYS A 22 11.52 14.12 -64.09
C CYS A 22 10.37 13.51 -63.27
N PHE A 23 9.14 13.77 -63.70
CA PHE A 23 7.91 13.13 -63.20
C PHE A 23 7.77 11.72 -63.77
N LEU A 24 7.62 10.72 -62.91
CA LEU A 24 7.09 9.40 -63.25
C LEU A 24 6.04 9.01 -62.20
N LEU A 25 4.81 8.80 -62.67
CA LEU A 25 3.74 8.17 -61.90
C LEU A 25 4.11 6.71 -61.61
N SER A 26 4.28 6.38 -60.34
CA SER A 26 4.19 4.99 -59.85
C SER A 26 3.05 4.91 -58.83
N SER A 27 2.01 4.16 -59.18
CA SER A 27 0.96 3.71 -58.27
C SER A 27 1.59 2.90 -57.14
N LEU A 28 1.74 3.53 -55.97
CA LEU A 28 2.04 2.84 -54.73
C LEU A 28 0.78 2.06 -54.32
N ILE A 29 0.83 0.74 -54.47
CA ILE A 29 -0.02 -0.16 -53.73
C ILE A 29 0.36 0.05 -52.26
N TYR A 30 -0.52 0.73 -51.52
CA TYR A 30 -0.41 0.81 -50.08
C TYR A 30 -0.72 -0.58 -49.54
N ILE A 31 0.33 -1.38 -49.29
CA ILE A 31 0.21 -2.52 -48.40
C ILE A 31 0.05 -1.88 -47.02
N PRO A 32 -1.13 -1.97 -46.37
CA PRO A 32 -1.19 -1.57 -44.98
C PRO A 32 -0.21 -2.48 -44.27
N ALA A 33 0.77 -1.89 -43.57
CA ALA A 33 1.44 -2.62 -42.52
C ALA A 33 0.32 -3.27 -41.71
N ALA A 34 0.35 -4.59 -41.59
CA ALA A 34 -0.51 -5.30 -40.68
C ALA A 34 -0.17 -4.72 -39.31
N SER A 35 -0.95 -3.71 -38.91
CA SER A 35 -1.17 -3.37 -37.53
C SER A 35 -1.60 -4.70 -36.93
N SER A 36 -0.70 -5.32 -36.17
CA SER A 36 -1.16 -6.26 -35.16
C SER A 36 -2.15 -5.44 -34.34
N ALA A 37 -3.43 -5.66 -34.62
CA ALA A 37 -4.49 -5.24 -33.74
C ALA A 37 -4.04 -5.59 -32.32
N PRO A 38 -4.24 -4.70 -31.32
CA PRO A 38 -4.03 -5.11 -29.96
C PRO A 38 -4.81 -6.41 -29.80
N THR A 39 -4.08 -7.49 -29.50
CA THR A 39 -4.67 -8.76 -29.09
C THR A 39 -5.78 -8.41 -28.11
N GLU A 40 -6.99 -8.85 -28.43
CA GLU A 40 -8.19 -8.63 -27.65
C GLU A 40 -7.86 -8.74 -26.16
N ILE A 41 -8.05 -7.65 -25.42
CA ILE A 41 -8.09 -7.67 -23.96
C ILE A 41 -9.45 -8.29 -23.60
N ASP A 42 -9.58 -9.61 -23.78
CA ASP A 42 -10.87 -10.33 -23.68
C ASP A 42 -11.18 -10.86 -22.27
N SER A 43 -10.53 -10.30 -21.25
CA SER A 43 -11.11 -10.19 -19.91
C SER A 43 -10.47 -8.99 -19.24
N ALA A 44 -11.27 -8.05 -18.71
CA ALA A 44 -10.77 -6.78 -18.19
C ALA A 44 -9.66 -6.98 -17.14
N CYS A 45 -9.68 -8.11 -16.42
CA CYS A 45 -8.63 -8.48 -15.46
C CYS A 45 -8.00 -9.85 -15.80
N GLN A 46 -6.87 -10.21 -15.16
CA GLN A 46 -6.19 -11.49 -15.39
C GLN A 46 -6.93 -12.73 -14.81
N GLY A 47 -8.16 -12.55 -14.31
CA GLY A 47 -8.95 -13.59 -13.65
C GLY A 47 -8.22 -14.11 -12.41
N LEU A 48 -8.18 -15.43 -12.24
CA LEU A 48 -7.45 -16.10 -11.14
C LEU A 48 -6.14 -16.76 -11.62
N ASN A 49 -5.55 -16.30 -12.74
CA ASN A 49 -4.31 -16.86 -13.25
C ASN A 49 -3.10 -16.21 -12.57
N ILE A 50 -2.55 -16.89 -11.56
CA ILE A 50 -1.45 -16.35 -10.75
C ILE A 50 -0.17 -16.08 -11.55
N GLU A 51 0.11 -16.84 -12.61
CA GLU A 51 1.29 -16.61 -13.45
C GLU A 51 1.17 -15.31 -14.26
N LYS A 52 0.00 -15.05 -14.86
CA LYS A 52 -0.28 -13.80 -15.58
C LYS A 52 -0.29 -12.60 -14.64
N ILE A 53 -0.93 -12.74 -13.48
CA ILE A 53 -0.93 -11.71 -12.43
C ILE A 53 0.51 -11.37 -12.03
N MET A 54 1.33 -12.39 -11.74
CA MET A 54 2.71 -12.15 -11.34
C MET A 54 3.59 -11.61 -12.47
N ALA A 55 3.30 -11.93 -13.73
CA ALA A 55 3.99 -11.32 -14.87
C ALA A 55 3.78 -9.80 -14.92
N ILE A 56 2.57 -9.31 -14.58
CA ILE A 56 2.28 -7.88 -14.46
C ILE A 56 2.96 -7.31 -13.22
N LEU A 57 2.72 -7.89 -12.04
CA LEU A 57 3.16 -7.33 -10.76
C LEU A 57 4.69 -7.38 -10.54
N ALA A 58 5.41 -8.19 -11.30
CA ALA A 58 6.87 -8.33 -11.23
C ALA A 58 7.62 -7.51 -12.30
N ASP A 59 6.91 -6.88 -13.25
CA ASP A 59 7.48 -6.01 -14.28
C ASP A 59 7.07 -4.55 -14.06
N GLU A 60 8.05 -3.64 -14.09
CA GLU A 60 7.85 -2.22 -13.77
C GLU A 60 6.90 -1.52 -14.75
N GLU A 61 7.14 -1.70 -16.05
CA GLU A 61 6.38 -1.01 -17.10
C GLU A 61 4.97 -1.59 -17.21
N LEU A 62 4.81 -2.92 -17.10
CA LEU A 62 3.48 -3.53 -17.05
C LEU A 62 2.71 -3.13 -15.80
N SER A 63 3.34 -3.16 -14.62
CA SER A 63 2.69 -2.72 -13.38
C SER A 63 2.21 -1.27 -13.49
N LYS A 64 3.06 -0.39 -14.00
CA LYS A 64 2.73 1.02 -14.24
C LYS A 64 1.58 1.17 -15.24
N GLN A 65 1.66 0.49 -16.38
CA GLN A 65 0.63 0.55 -17.41
C GLN A 65 -0.73 0.10 -16.87
N PHE A 66 -0.81 -1.08 -16.25
CA PHE A 66 -2.06 -1.60 -15.69
C PHE A 66 -2.59 -0.74 -14.56
N ALA A 67 -1.73 -0.25 -13.67
CA ALA A 67 -2.12 0.69 -12.63
C ALA A 67 -2.71 1.99 -13.19
N GLN A 68 -2.21 2.51 -14.32
CA GLN A 68 -2.71 3.74 -14.93
C GLN A 68 -4.01 3.53 -15.71
N THR A 69 -4.07 2.48 -16.53
CA THR A 69 -5.15 2.32 -17.51
C THR A 69 -6.29 1.44 -16.99
N GLN A 70 -6.03 0.58 -16.01
CA GLN A 70 -6.97 -0.41 -15.48
C GLN A 70 -6.82 -0.56 -13.94
N PRO A 71 -6.95 0.53 -13.16
CA PRO A 71 -6.61 0.54 -11.73
C PRO A 71 -7.44 -0.46 -10.89
N ASP A 72 -8.72 -0.67 -11.22
CA ASP A 72 -9.58 -1.60 -10.48
C ASP A 72 -9.21 -3.07 -10.73
N CYS A 73 -8.77 -3.42 -11.95
CA CYS A 73 -8.24 -4.74 -12.24
C CYS A 73 -6.86 -4.95 -11.61
N TYR A 74 -6.00 -3.94 -11.68
CA TYR A 74 -4.71 -3.98 -10.99
C TYR A 74 -4.89 -4.12 -9.46
N ALA A 75 -5.93 -3.52 -8.88
CA ALA A 75 -6.30 -3.69 -7.48
C ALA A 75 -6.67 -5.15 -7.16
N TRP A 76 -7.48 -5.79 -8.00
CA TRP A 76 -7.83 -7.21 -7.84
C TRP A 76 -6.64 -8.14 -8.06
N ASP A 77 -5.76 -7.86 -9.02
CA ASP A 77 -4.52 -8.59 -9.25
C ASP A 77 -3.63 -8.55 -7.99
N LEU A 78 -3.50 -7.37 -7.37
CA LEU A 78 -2.83 -7.21 -6.08
C LEU A 78 -3.52 -8.04 -4.98
N PHE A 79 -4.84 -7.90 -4.82
CA PHE A 79 -5.58 -8.60 -3.78
C PHE A 79 -5.45 -10.12 -3.90
N ILE A 80 -5.59 -10.66 -5.11
CA ILE A 80 -5.44 -12.10 -5.40
C ILE A 80 -4.02 -12.55 -5.11
N ALA A 81 -2.99 -11.85 -5.62
CA ALA A 81 -1.61 -12.23 -5.41
C ALA A 81 -1.21 -12.24 -3.93
N LEU A 82 -1.68 -11.26 -3.16
CA LEU A 82 -1.38 -11.13 -1.73
C LEU A 82 -2.08 -12.19 -0.88
N ASN A 83 -3.27 -12.60 -1.30
CA ASN A 83 -4.08 -13.61 -0.62
C ASN A 83 -3.91 -15.02 -1.21
N TRP A 84 -2.99 -15.20 -2.16
CA TRP A 84 -2.63 -16.50 -2.68
C TRP A 84 -1.80 -17.27 -1.63
N PRO A 85 -1.96 -18.59 -1.50
CA PRO A 85 -1.08 -19.40 -0.67
C PRO A 85 0.40 -19.21 -1.04
N GLY A 86 1.22 -18.97 -0.03
CA GLY A 86 2.66 -18.80 -0.18
C GLY A 86 3.40 -20.13 -0.41
N ARG A 87 4.60 -20.05 -0.98
CA ARG A 87 5.55 -21.18 -1.04
C ARG A 87 6.10 -21.50 0.35
N GLU A 88 6.48 -22.75 0.60
CA GLU A 88 7.02 -23.16 1.90
C GLU A 88 8.36 -22.48 2.24
N ASP A 89 9.26 -22.32 1.27
CA ASP A 89 10.58 -21.71 1.44
C ASP A 89 10.55 -20.17 1.41
N GLN A 90 9.57 -19.62 0.69
CA GLN A 90 9.41 -18.20 0.45
C GLN A 90 7.92 -17.83 0.56
N PRO A 91 7.36 -17.81 1.79
CA PRO A 91 5.92 -17.60 2.00
C PRO A 91 5.42 -16.27 1.44
N TRP A 92 6.30 -15.28 1.25
CA TRP A 92 6.00 -14.01 0.59
C TRP A 92 5.96 -14.07 -0.95
N ARG A 93 5.95 -15.25 -1.55
CA ARG A 93 5.76 -15.46 -3.00
C ARG A 93 4.63 -16.46 -3.24
N PRO A 94 3.72 -16.20 -4.21
CA PRO A 94 2.66 -17.15 -4.53
C PRO A 94 3.23 -18.52 -4.95
N ASP A 95 2.60 -19.59 -4.47
CA ASP A 95 2.84 -20.95 -4.93
C ASP A 95 1.99 -21.23 -6.19
N PRO A 96 2.60 -21.39 -7.37
CA PRO A 96 1.86 -21.65 -8.61
C PRO A 96 1.17 -23.02 -8.63
N ASN A 97 1.51 -23.92 -7.70
CA ASN A 97 0.89 -25.26 -7.60
C ASN A 97 -0.34 -25.29 -6.69
N LYS A 98 -0.69 -24.15 -6.07
CA LYS A 98 -1.87 -24.01 -5.22
C LYS A 98 -2.90 -23.12 -5.90
N GLU A 99 -4.13 -23.16 -5.40
CA GLU A 99 -5.19 -22.25 -5.80
C GLU A 99 -5.58 -21.32 -4.65
N ILE A 100 -6.10 -20.13 -4.98
CA ILE A 100 -6.63 -19.21 -3.97
C ILE A 100 -7.72 -19.87 -3.12
N GLY A 101 -7.61 -19.70 -1.79
CA GLY A 101 -8.50 -20.34 -0.83
C GLY A 101 -8.07 -21.74 -0.38
N ASN A 102 -7.03 -22.34 -0.98
CA ASN A 102 -6.39 -23.51 -0.37
C ASN A 102 -5.81 -23.16 1.01
N PRO A 103 -5.72 -24.13 1.94
CA PRO A 103 -5.10 -23.89 3.25
C PRO A 103 -3.62 -23.50 3.16
N GLY A 104 -3.18 -22.68 4.12
CA GLY A 104 -1.79 -22.29 4.29
C GLY A 104 -1.63 -20.79 4.55
N VAL A 105 -0.40 -20.39 4.88
CA VAL A 105 -0.02 -18.99 5.01
C VAL A 105 -0.14 -18.31 3.66
N VAL A 106 -0.84 -17.19 3.58
CA VAL A 106 -0.94 -16.41 2.33
C VAL A 106 0.20 -15.41 2.21
N VAL A 107 0.46 -14.92 0.99
CA VAL A 107 1.64 -14.11 0.66
C VAL A 107 1.88 -12.93 1.61
N TRP A 108 0.84 -12.16 1.94
CA TRP A 108 1.00 -11.00 2.79
C TRP A 108 1.31 -11.36 4.26
N GLU A 109 0.91 -12.54 4.74
CA GLU A 109 1.21 -12.99 6.10
C GLU A 109 2.71 -13.32 6.27
N GLY A 110 3.42 -13.54 5.16
CA GLY A 110 4.88 -13.65 5.11
C GLY A 110 5.62 -12.31 5.06
N TRP A 111 4.92 -11.17 5.06
CA TRP A 111 5.52 -9.84 5.06
C TRP A 111 5.93 -9.39 6.46
N LYS A 112 6.82 -8.38 6.55
CA LYS A 112 7.22 -7.81 7.84
C LYS A 112 6.13 -6.89 8.36
N THR A 113 5.65 -7.16 9.57
CA THR A 113 4.70 -6.27 10.25
C THR A 113 5.39 -5.04 10.79
N THR A 114 4.66 -3.95 10.99
CA THR A 114 5.21 -2.74 11.63
C THR A 114 5.76 -3.00 13.04
N SER A 115 5.22 -4.00 13.75
CA SER A 115 5.70 -4.44 15.06
C SER A 115 7.06 -5.14 15.03
N GLU A 116 7.45 -5.72 13.89
CA GLU A 116 8.77 -6.31 13.67
C GLU A 116 9.80 -5.28 13.17
N VAL A 117 9.33 -4.16 12.62
CA VAL A 117 10.17 -3.12 11.99
C VAL A 117 10.48 -1.98 12.95
N PHE A 118 9.46 -1.43 13.62
CA PHE A 118 9.59 -0.25 14.48
C PHE A 118 9.72 -0.66 15.95
N LEU A 119 10.89 -1.21 16.28
CA LEU A 119 11.15 -1.82 17.57
C LEU A 119 11.34 -0.79 18.70
N PRO A 120 11.10 -1.18 19.97
CA PRO A 120 11.45 -0.38 21.13
C PRO A 120 12.89 0.13 21.09
N ASN A 121 13.10 1.36 21.59
CA ASN A 121 14.41 2.03 21.59
C ASN A 121 15.07 2.14 20.20
N GLY A 122 14.29 2.11 19.11
CA GLY A 122 14.83 2.22 17.75
C GLY A 122 15.80 1.09 17.40
N ALA A 123 15.62 -0.09 18.01
CA ALA A 123 16.46 -1.25 17.76
C ALA A 123 16.38 -1.69 16.29
N THR A 124 17.47 -2.28 15.78
CA THR A 124 17.53 -2.77 14.41
C THR A 124 16.62 -3.99 14.24
N PRO A 125 15.68 -3.97 13.27
CA PRO A 125 14.81 -5.10 13.03
C PRO A 125 15.56 -6.29 12.43
N GLN A 126 15.01 -7.49 12.60
CA GLN A 126 15.61 -8.71 12.04
C GLN A 126 15.53 -8.70 10.51
N PRO A 127 16.49 -9.34 9.80
CA PRO A 127 16.50 -9.40 8.34
C PRO A 127 15.21 -9.98 7.74
N TRP A 128 14.94 -9.63 6.48
CA TRP A 128 13.84 -10.21 5.70
C TRP A 128 13.93 -11.74 5.69
N GLY A 129 12.78 -12.41 5.72
CA GLY A 129 12.70 -13.87 5.75
C GLY A 129 12.93 -14.50 7.13
N THR A 130 13.25 -13.70 8.15
CA THR A 130 13.23 -14.19 9.54
C THR A 130 11.80 -14.49 9.96
N GLN A 131 11.57 -15.69 10.50
CA GLN A 131 10.25 -16.14 10.97
C GLN A 131 9.65 -15.17 11.99
N LYS A 132 8.36 -14.83 11.79
CA LYS A 132 7.57 -13.98 12.71
C LYS A 132 7.58 -14.62 14.09
N GLN A 133 8.00 -13.86 15.10
CA GLN A 133 8.09 -14.34 16.47
C GLN A 133 6.75 -14.11 17.18
N VAL A 134 6.05 -15.19 17.52
CA VAL A 134 4.85 -15.15 18.35
C VAL A 134 5.28 -15.28 19.81
N PRO A 135 4.82 -14.42 20.75
CA PRO A 135 5.18 -14.52 22.16
C PRO A 135 4.88 -15.90 22.73
N LEU A 136 5.75 -16.41 23.61
CA LEU A 136 5.58 -17.74 24.22
C LEU A 136 4.27 -17.84 25.01
N GLU A 137 3.89 -16.76 25.69
CA GLU A 137 2.64 -16.64 26.43
C GLU A 137 1.42 -16.80 25.50
N VAL A 138 1.51 -16.27 24.26
CA VAL A 138 0.46 -16.44 23.24
C VAL A 138 0.37 -17.89 22.79
N LEU A 139 1.52 -18.53 22.51
CA LEU A 139 1.56 -19.94 22.10
C LEU A 139 1.07 -20.89 23.20
N GLN A 140 1.41 -20.61 24.46
CA GLN A 140 0.90 -21.35 25.62
C GLN A 140 -0.62 -21.21 25.71
N LYS A 141 -1.13 -19.97 25.63
CA LYS A 141 -2.56 -19.72 25.69
C LYS A 141 -3.32 -20.36 24.54
N ALA A 142 -2.78 -20.31 23.32
CA ALA A 142 -3.34 -20.96 22.14
C ALA A 142 -3.53 -22.46 22.36
N LYS A 143 -2.51 -23.15 22.91
CA LYS A 143 -2.61 -24.58 23.26
C LYS A 143 -3.67 -24.85 24.31
N GLU A 144 -3.76 -24.02 25.36
CA GLU A 144 -4.78 -24.16 26.41
C GLU A 144 -6.21 -24.09 25.86
N ILE A 145 -6.46 -23.21 24.88
CA ILE A 145 -7.80 -23.00 24.30
C ILE A 145 -8.05 -23.80 23.02
N GLY A 146 -7.11 -24.68 22.64
CA GLY A 146 -7.21 -25.56 21.49
C GLY A 146 -7.12 -24.86 20.13
N LEU A 147 -6.36 -23.76 20.01
CA LEU A 147 -6.04 -23.16 18.71
C LEU A 147 -4.83 -23.85 18.07
N PRO A 148 -4.86 -24.11 16.76
CA PRO A 148 -3.73 -24.67 16.02
C PRO A 148 -2.55 -23.70 16.05
N VAL A 149 -1.39 -24.16 16.53
CA VAL A 149 -0.20 -23.30 16.71
C VAL A 149 0.70 -23.22 15.47
N ASP A 150 0.40 -24.04 14.47
CA ASP A 150 1.01 -24.08 13.14
C ASP A 150 0.33 -23.15 12.13
N GLU A 151 -0.85 -22.61 12.47
CA GLU A 151 -1.52 -21.54 11.72
C GLU A 151 -0.91 -20.15 12.03
N PRO A 152 -0.99 -19.19 11.09
CA PRO A 152 -0.45 -17.85 11.27
C PRO A 152 -1.16 -17.08 12.41
N PHE A 153 -0.39 -16.27 13.13
CA PHE A 153 -0.89 -15.39 14.20
C PHE A 153 -0.74 -13.92 13.82
N GLN A 154 -1.84 -13.18 13.84
CA GLN A 154 -1.86 -11.73 13.58
C GLN A 154 -1.75 -10.93 14.88
N ASN A 155 -0.83 -9.95 14.89
CA ASN A 155 -0.62 -9.05 16.02
C ASN A 155 -1.50 -7.81 15.83
N ILE A 156 -2.75 -7.90 16.29
CA ILE A 156 -3.79 -6.90 16.04
C ILE A 156 -3.97 -5.97 17.25
N GLY A 157 -2.83 -5.47 17.77
CA GLY A 157 -2.80 -4.60 18.95
C GLY A 157 -3.38 -3.20 18.73
N SER A 158 -3.40 -2.71 17.48
CA SER A 158 -3.90 -1.37 17.16
C SER A 158 -5.43 -1.33 17.09
N ILE A 159 -6.04 -0.30 17.66
CA ILE A 159 -7.51 -0.07 17.64
C ILE A 159 -7.89 1.36 17.22
N GLN A 160 -6.92 2.26 17.10
CA GLN A 160 -7.17 3.66 16.81
C GLN A 160 -7.15 3.90 15.30
N GLN A 161 -8.18 4.57 14.80
CA GLN A 161 -8.20 5.11 13.45
C GLN A 161 -7.45 6.45 13.41
N VAL A 162 -7.23 6.99 12.20
CA VAL A 162 -6.56 8.29 12.01
C VAL A 162 -7.32 9.44 12.70
N SER A 163 -8.64 9.29 12.88
CA SER A 163 -9.46 10.21 13.67
C SER A 163 -9.16 10.24 15.16
N GLY A 164 -8.34 9.32 15.67
CA GLY A 164 -8.12 9.10 17.10
C GLY A 164 -9.27 8.37 17.79
N LEU A 165 -10.35 8.07 17.05
CA LEU A 165 -11.50 7.33 17.56
C LEU A 165 -11.30 5.82 17.40
N VAL A 166 -11.98 5.06 18.26
CA VAL A 166 -12.02 3.60 18.21
C VAL A 166 -13.35 3.19 17.59
N PHE A 167 -13.29 2.53 16.43
CA PHE A 167 -14.47 1.93 15.82
C PHE A 167 -14.78 0.58 16.49
N LYS A 168 -16.05 0.34 16.75
CA LYS A 168 -16.53 -0.83 17.48
C LYS A 168 -17.51 -1.60 16.63
N ALA A 169 -17.39 -2.92 16.68
CA ALA A 169 -18.34 -3.83 16.09
C ALA A 169 -19.62 -3.93 16.95
N ASN A 170 -20.67 -4.54 16.41
CA ASN A 170 -21.99 -4.65 17.03
C ASN A 170 -22.59 -6.06 16.94
N GLU A 171 -21.75 -7.05 16.68
CA GLU A 171 -22.09 -8.45 16.47
C GLU A 171 -22.70 -9.13 17.70
N ASP A 172 -22.39 -8.64 18.91
CA ASP A 172 -22.81 -9.22 20.19
C ASP A 172 -23.32 -8.19 21.20
N ASN A 173 -23.56 -6.94 20.77
CA ASN A 173 -23.87 -5.77 21.61
C ASN A 173 -22.80 -5.45 22.69
N GLN A 174 -21.62 -6.08 22.67
CA GLN A 174 -20.53 -5.81 23.62
C GLN A 174 -19.55 -4.74 23.10
N GLY A 175 -19.64 -4.37 21.81
CA GLY A 175 -18.92 -3.23 21.27
C GLY A 175 -17.41 -3.47 21.16
N LYS A 176 -16.97 -4.64 20.67
CA LYS A 176 -15.55 -4.97 20.58
C LYS A 176 -14.86 -4.08 19.54
N PRO A 177 -13.65 -3.54 19.83
CA PRO A 177 -12.92 -2.74 18.86
C PRO A 177 -12.61 -3.51 17.59
N ILE A 178 -12.80 -2.87 16.43
CA ILE A 178 -12.13 -3.30 15.20
C ILE A 178 -10.63 -3.02 15.37
N ARG A 179 -9.82 -4.00 14.99
CA ARG A 179 -8.37 -4.01 15.23
C ARG A 179 -7.61 -3.96 13.92
N TYR A 180 -6.40 -3.42 13.95
CA TYR A 180 -5.60 -3.21 12.75
C TYR A 180 -4.21 -3.83 12.85
N GLU A 181 -3.73 -4.34 11.72
CA GLU A 181 -2.34 -4.72 11.51
C GLU A 181 -1.84 -4.04 10.23
N LEU A 182 -0.55 -3.71 10.21
CA LEU A 182 0.11 -3.16 9.04
C LEU A 182 1.32 -4.03 8.72
N ALA A 183 1.52 -4.29 7.43
CA ALA A 183 2.66 -5.04 6.94
C ALA A 183 3.21 -4.44 5.65
N MET A 184 4.49 -4.71 5.39
CA MET A 184 5.22 -4.15 4.26
C MET A 184 6.03 -5.22 3.55
N ASN A 185 6.06 -5.11 2.22
CA ASN A 185 6.78 -6.10 1.42
C ASN A 185 8.30 -5.94 1.53
N LYS A 186 9.03 -6.86 0.90
CA LYS A 186 10.49 -6.88 0.95
C LYS A 186 11.13 -5.58 0.45
N SER A 187 10.59 -4.99 -0.60
CA SER A 187 11.16 -3.77 -1.19
C SER A 187 11.02 -2.58 -0.24
N THR A 188 9.83 -2.39 0.33
CA THR A 188 9.58 -1.38 1.36
C THR A 188 10.48 -1.59 2.58
N PHE A 189 10.56 -2.83 3.07
CA PHE A 189 11.38 -3.18 4.23
C PHE A 189 12.88 -2.94 3.98
N ASP A 190 13.43 -3.44 2.88
CA ASP A 190 14.86 -3.30 2.56
C ASP A 190 15.25 -1.82 2.42
N TYR A 191 14.36 -1.00 1.83
CA TYR A 191 14.53 0.44 1.75
C TYR A 191 14.51 1.10 3.13
N ILE A 192 13.55 0.77 4.01
CA ILE A 192 13.46 1.33 5.38
C ILE A 192 14.63 0.91 6.26
N LEU A 193 15.06 -0.35 6.17
CA LEU A 193 16.21 -0.86 6.91
C LEU A 193 17.50 -0.14 6.50
N GLY A 194 17.58 0.31 5.24
CA GLY A 194 18.78 0.90 4.67
C GLY A 194 19.77 -0.15 4.17
N LYS A 195 19.26 -1.31 3.71
CA LYS A 195 20.11 -2.34 3.11
C LYS A 195 20.84 -1.76 1.88
N ASN A 196 22.11 -2.10 1.68
CA ASN A 196 22.89 -1.67 0.51
C ASN A 196 22.06 -1.91 -0.78
N PRO A 197 21.83 -0.89 -1.64
CA PRO A 197 22.50 0.42 -1.69
C PRO A 197 21.86 1.59 -0.94
N TYR A 198 20.72 1.43 -0.27
CA TYR A 198 19.91 2.56 0.21
C TYR A 198 20.54 3.34 1.38
N GLN A 199 21.11 2.65 2.38
CA GLN A 199 21.75 3.26 3.57
C GLN A 199 20.86 4.26 4.36
N THR A 200 19.54 4.10 4.34
CA THR A 200 18.59 5.10 4.88
C THR A 200 18.36 5.03 6.39
N GLY A 201 18.26 3.83 6.99
CA GLY A 201 18.01 3.63 8.42
C GLY A 201 16.70 4.22 8.95
N LEU A 202 15.64 4.32 8.12
CA LEU A 202 14.38 4.99 8.45
C LEU A 202 13.52 4.29 9.51
N TYR A 203 13.87 3.06 9.91
CA TYR A 203 13.18 2.31 10.98
C TYR A 203 13.26 2.97 12.37
N LYS A 204 14.14 3.97 12.54
CA LYS A 204 14.32 4.73 13.79
C LYS A 204 14.33 6.24 13.53
N ILE A 205 13.92 7.02 14.54
CA ILE A 205 13.83 8.49 14.42
C ILE A 205 15.19 9.11 14.05
N ASN A 206 16.29 8.60 14.62
CA ASN A 206 17.63 9.13 14.36
C ASN A 206 18.03 9.02 12.88
N GLY A 207 17.65 7.91 12.21
CA GLY A 207 17.93 7.74 10.78
C GLY A 207 17.07 8.65 9.91
N GLN A 208 15.81 8.85 10.29
CA GLN A 208 14.93 9.82 9.64
C GLN A 208 15.47 11.26 9.77
N GLU A 209 15.94 11.67 10.96
CA GLU A 209 16.57 12.98 11.14
C GLU A 209 17.84 13.15 10.28
N GLN A 210 18.63 12.08 10.13
CA GLN A 210 19.80 12.09 9.26
C GLN A 210 19.40 12.24 7.78
N ALA A 211 18.37 11.53 7.32
CA ALA A 211 17.84 11.67 5.97
C ALA A 211 17.33 13.10 5.71
N ALA A 212 16.56 13.68 6.65
CA ALA A 212 16.08 15.06 6.56
C ALA A 212 17.22 16.07 6.42
N LYS A 213 18.25 15.96 7.28
CA LYS A 213 19.43 16.84 7.24
C LYS A 213 20.25 16.70 5.96
N SER A 214 20.41 15.47 5.48
CA SER A 214 21.13 15.19 4.23
C SER A 214 20.39 15.77 3.04
N CYS A 215 19.06 15.60 2.99
CA CYS A 215 18.21 16.19 1.97
C CYS A 215 18.27 17.72 1.96
N GLN A 216 18.17 18.35 3.14
CA GLN A 216 18.21 19.82 3.28
C GLN A 216 19.44 20.45 2.64
N ASN A 217 20.60 19.80 2.76
CA ASN A 217 21.88 20.29 2.24
C ASN A 217 22.17 19.85 0.79
N SER A 218 21.29 19.06 0.18
CA SER A 218 21.46 18.55 -1.18
C SER A 218 20.78 19.43 -2.22
N GLN A 219 21.11 19.21 -3.50
CA GLN A 219 20.38 19.80 -4.64
C GLN A 219 19.16 18.95 -5.07
N ILE A 220 18.95 17.79 -4.45
CA ILE A 220 17.84 16.87 -4.76
C ILE A 220 16.53 17.54 -4.35
N PRO A 221 15.48 17.57 -5.20
CA PRO A 221 14.16 18.06 -4.78
C PRO A 221 13.64 17.31 -3.55
N ALA A 222 12.85 17.99 -2.70
CA ALA A 222 12.39 17.39 -1.44
C ALA A 222 11.63 16.07 -1.63
N TRP A 223 10.79 15.99 -2.67
CA TRP A 223 10.03 14.80 -3.05
C TRP A 223 10.89 13.60 -3.44
N ASP A 224 12.12 13.84 -3.91
CA ASP A 224 13.03 12.81 -4.43
C ASP A 224 14.07 12.36 -3.38
N CYS A 225 14.06 12.96 -2.19
CA CYS A 225 15.02 12.65 -1.13
C CYS A 225 14.74 11.32 -0.42
N ILE A 226 13.46 10.95 -0.31
CA ILE A 226 13.02 9.63 0.12
C ILE A 226 12.16 9.13 -1.03
N ASP A 227 12.65 8.14 -1.76
CA ASP A 227 12.00 7.62 -2.96
C ASP A 227 12.12 6.09 -2.95
N PHE A 228 11.05 5.41 -2.56
CA PHE A 228 11.01 3.96 -2.51
C PHE A 228 11.08 3.37 -3.92
N ASN A 229 11.46 2.10 -4.08
CA ASN A 229 11.43 1.49 -5.41
C ASN A 229 10.00 1.27 -5.90
N TRP A 230 9.77 1.23 -7.22
CA TRP A 230 8.46 1.02 -7.85
C TRP A 230 7.68 -0.20 -7.33
N ASN A 231 8.39 -1.25 -6.91
CA ASN A 231 7.79 -2.47 -6.37
C ASN A 231 7.54 -2.43 -4.85
N ALA A 232 7.70 -1.28 -4.19
CA ALA A 232 7.33 -1.08 -2.80
C ALA A 232 5.81 -1.15 -2.62
N LYS A 233 5.39 -1.83 -1.54
CA LYS A 233 3.98 -2.02 -1.17
C LYS A 233 3.81 -2.01 0.35
N GLU A 234 2.68 -1.49 0.81
CA GLU A 234 2.20 -1.65 2.19
C GLU A 234 0.75 -2.13 2.18
N ILE A 235 0.36 -2.81 3.25
CA ILE A 235 -1.02 -3.16 3.52
C ILE A 235 -1.42 -2.70 4.91
N LYS A 236 -2.72 -2.45 5.09
CA LYS A 236 -3.36 -2.30 6.39
C LYS A 236 -4.62 -3.14 6.40
N THR A 237 -4.72 -4.06 7.36
CA THR A 237 -5.87 -4.94 7.51
C THR A 237 -6.70 -4.53 8.71
N SER A 238 -8.02 -4.71 8.64
CA SER A 238 -8.95 -4.51 9.76
C SER A 238 -9.60 -5.83 10.17
N TRP A 239 -9.82 -6.02 11.47
CA TRP A 239 -10.17 -7.30 12.06
C TRP A 239 -11.27 -7.19 13.11
N LEU A 240 -12.28 -8.04 12.95
CA LEU A 240 -13.33 -8.31 13.94
C LEU A 240 -12.88 -9.45 14.86
N TRP A 241 -12.86 -9.24 16.18
CA TRP A 241 -12.50 -10.30 17.13
C TRP A 241 -13.62 -11.35 17.22
N LEU A 242 -13.29 -12.64 17.10
CA LEU A 242 -14.28 -13.71 17.16
C LEU A 242 -14.35 -14.32 18.57
N ASP A 243 -15.45 -14.02 19.25
CA ASP A 243 -15.80 -14.66 20.51
C ASP A 243 -16.58 -15.95 20.26
N LYS A 244 -16.09 -17.09 20.78
CA LYS A 244 -16.81 -18.39 20.66
C LYS A 244 -18.18 -18.37 21.35
N THR A 245 -18.43 -17.44 22.27
CA THR A 245 -19.74 -17.27 22.93
C THR A 245 -20.72 -16.46 22.09
N ASN A 246 -20.27 -15.82 21.01
CA ASN A 246 -21.14 -15.09 20.10
C ASN A 246 -22.05 -16.07 19.32
N PRO A 247 -23.39 -15.93 19.37
CA PRO A 247 -24.31 -16.77 18.60
C PRO A 247 -24.07 -16.75 17.07
N GLN A 248 -23.43 -15.70 16.55
CA GLN A 248 -23.08 -15.55 15.13
C GLN A 248 -21.69 -16.11 14.77
N TYR A 249 -20.97 -16.73 15.73
CA TYR A 249 -19.59 -17.19 15.53
C TYR A 249 -19.43 -18.04 14.26
N ASP A 250 -20.25 -19.09 14.09
CA ASP A 250 -20.14 -19.99 12.93
C ASP A 250 -20.46 -19.28 11.62
N THR A 251 -21.47 -18.40 11.60
CA THR A 251 -21.84 -17.61 10.42
C THR A 251 -20.70 -16.69 10.00
N ILE A 252 -20.12 -15.96 10.96
CA ILE A 252 -18.98 -15.06 10.70
C ILE A 252 -17.77 -15.87 10.25
N ASN A 253 -17.45 -16.95 10.96
CA ASN A 253 -16.32 -17.81 10.61
C ASN A 253 -16.45 -18.43 9.21
N ASN A 254 -17.67 -18.71 8.73
CA ASN A 254 -17.91 -19.27 7.40
C ASN A 254 -17.91 -18.20 6.28
N THR A 255 -18.18 -16.94 6.59
CA THR A 255 -18.29 -15.86 5.60
C THR A 255 -17.04 -14.99 5.48
N TYR A 256 -16.20 -14.95 6.52
CA TYR A 256 -14.96 -14.18 6.56
C TYR A 256 -13.73 -15.07 6.41
N ILE A 257 -12.64 -14.48 5.92
CA ILE A 257 -11.30 -15.03 6.12
C ILE A 257 -10.95 -14.85 7.60
N THR A 258 -10.52 -15.93 8.25
CA THR A 258 -10.21 -15.93 9.68
C THR A 258 -8.80 -16.43 9.93
N SER A 259 -8.14 -15.84 10.93
CA SER A 259 -6.78 -16.20 11.35
C SER A 259 -6.72 -16.29 12.87
N ASN A 260 -5.73 -17.01 13.42
CA ASN A 260 -5.37 -16.81 14.81
C ASN A 260 -4.89 -15.37 14.99
N ALA A 261 -5.19 -14.80 16.14
CA ALA A 261 -4.87 -13.44 16.45
C ALA A 261 -4.59 -13.26 17.94
N TYR A 262 -3.78 -12.24 18.24
CA TYR A 262 -3.51 -11.84 19.60
C TYR A 262 -3.32 -10.33 19.71
N TYR A 263 -3.50 -9.82 20.93
CA TYR A 263 -3.11 -8.48 21.31
C TYR A 263 -2.74 -8.43 22.79
N GLN A 264 -1.81 -7.54 23.15
CA GLN A 264 -1.44 -7.31 24.54
C GLN A 264 -2.57 -6.55 25.24
N GLU A 265 -2.93 -6.97 26.44
CA GLU A 265 -3.89 -6.24 27.26
C GLU A 265 -3.30 -4.90 27.71
N ILE A 266 -4.12 -3.86 27.64
CA ILE A 266 -3.77 -2.51 28.09
C ILE A 266 -4.68 -2.16 29.26
N GLY A 267 -4.07 -1.82 30.40
CA GLY A 267 -4.78 -1.41 31.60
C GLY A 267 -5.44 -0.04 31.44
N LYS A 268 -6.30 0.34 32.40
CA LYS A 268 -7.00 1.64 32.41
C LYS A 268 -6.05 2.85 32.43
N ASN A 269 -4.80 2.65 32.84
CA ASN A 269 -3.73 3.66 32.84
C ASN A 269 -3.00 3.78 31.48
N GLY A 270 -3.45 3.05 30.45
CA GLY A 270 -2.81 3.02 29.14
C GLY A 270 -1.49 2.25 29.10
N GLN A 271 -1.11 1.55 30.18
CA GLN A 271 0.09 0.73 30.23
C GLN A 271 -0.23 -0.73 29.94
N PRO A 272 0.72 -1.49 29.36
CA PRO A 272 0.52 -2.91 29.17
C PRO A 272 0.33 -3.64 30.49
N VAL A 273 -0.64 -4.55 30.53
CA VAL A 273 -0.88 -5.42 31.69
C VAL A 273 0.22 -6.47 31.77
N ILE A 274 0.74 -6.65 32.98
CA ILE A 274 1.73 -7.67 33.33
C ILE A 274 1.17 -8.58 34.43
N ASP A 275 1.51 -9.87 34.37
CA ASP A 275 1.14 -10.84 35.39
C ASP A 275 2.03 -10.73 36.65
N SER A 276 1.77 -11.58 37.64
CA SER A 276 2.54 -11.61 38.90
C SER A 276 4.00 -12.02 38.73
N ALA A 277 4.37 -12.63 37.60
CA ALA A 277 5.74 -12.99 37.23
C ALA A 277 6.43 -11.91 36.38
N GLY A 278 5.76 -10.77 36.14
CA GLY A 278 6.27 -9.65 35.35
C GLY A 278 6.19 -9.87 33.84
N LYS A 279 5.38 -10.83 33.37
CA LYS A 279 5.22 -11.14 31.95
C LYS A 279 4.01 -10.43 31.33
N PRO A 280 4.07 -10.03 30.05
CA PRO A 280 2.92 -9.51 29.32
C PRO A 280 1.69 -10.42 29.35
N VAL A 281 0.52 -9.84 29.58
CA VAL A 281 -0.76 -10.54 29.44
C VAL A 281 -1.33 -10.31 28.05
N TYR A 282 -1.75 -11.40 27.38
CA TYR A 282 -2.29 -11.38 26.03
C TYR A 282 -3.69 -11.95 25.96
N GLN A 283 -4.52 -11.34 25.12
CA GLN A 283 -5.75 -11.94 24.61
C GLN A 283 -5.40 -12.74 23.35
N VAL A 284 -5.90 -13.98 23.27
CA VAL A 284 -5.58 -14.93 22.20
C VAL A 284 -6.86 -15.60 21.71
N GLY A 285 -7.06 -15.64 20.40
CA GLY A 285 -8.33 -16.06 19.81
C GLY A 285 -8.25 -16.13 18.28
N ARG A 286 -9.42 -16.13 17.64
CA ARG A 286 -9.53 -15.93 16.19
C ARG A 286 -10.02 -14.52 15.90
N ALA A 287 -9.68 -13.99 14.74
CA ALA A 287 -10.25 -12.77 14.21
C ALA A 287 -10.66 -12.95 12.74
N ALA A 288 -11.66 -12.20 12.31
CA ALA A 288 -12.18 -12.16 10.94
C ALA A 288 -11.72 -10.89 10.22
N LEU A 289 -11.13 -11.03 9.03
CA LEU A 289 -10.64 -9.93 8.21
C LEU A 289 -11.83 -9.12 7.66
N THR A 290 -12.07 -7.91 8.14
CA THR A 290 -13.19 -7.08 7.67
C THR A 290 -12.83 -6.20 6.49
N GLY A 291 -11.56 -5.85 6.32
CA GLY A 291 -11.12 -4.96 5.25
C GLY A 291 -9.60 -4.97 5.06
N MET A 292 -9.16 -4.53 3.88
CA MET A 292 -7.76 -4.53 3.49
C MET A 292 -7.46 -3.35 2.58
N HIS A 293 -6.59 -2.46 3.04
CA HIS A 293 -5.93 -1.48 2.19
C HIS A 293 -4.70 -2.10 1.57
N ILE A 294 -4.50 -1.85 0.28
CA ILE A 294 -3.28 -2.21 -0.43
C ILE A 294 -2.76 -0.97 -1.15
N THR A 295 -1.50 -0.63 -0.89
CA THR A 295 -0.81 0.47 -1.56
C THR A 295 0.38 -0.05 -2.34
N SER A 296 0.62 0.52 -3.53
CA SER A 296 1.69 0.07 -4.43
C SER A 296 2.34 1.24 -5.13
N LYS A 297 3.67 1.34 -5.09
CA LYS A 297 4.44 2.38 -5.81
C LYS A 297 4.60 2.11 -7.31
N ALA A 298 3.62 1.46 -7.94
CA ALA A 298 3.64 1.27 -9.39
C ALA A 298 3.57 2.61 -10.14
N LEU A 299 3.09 3.66 -9.47
CA LEU A 299 3.01 5.05 -9.93
C LEU A 299 3.71 5.97 -8.93
N SER A 300 4.13 7.16 -9.39
CA SER A 300 4.76 8.18 -8.55
C SER A 300 3.86 8.64 -7.39
N ASN A 301 2.56 8.69 -7.63
CA ASN A 301 1.53 9.05 -6.66
C ASN A 301 1.03 7.86 -5.82
N TRP A 302 1.64 6.68 -6.02
CA TRP A 302 1.16 5.39 -5.54
C TRP A 302 -0.24 5.03 -6.04
N VAL A 303 -0.51 3.73 -6.08
CA VAL A 303 -1.86 3.18 -6.27
C VAL A 303 -2.41 2.88 -4.90
N TRP A 304 -3.62 3.35 -4.61
CA TRP A 304 -4.32 3.18 -3.34
C TRP A 304 -5.58 2.39 -3.60
N THR A 305 -5.78 1.29 -2.88
CA THR A 305 -6.96 0.43 -3.11
C THR A 305 -7.50 -0.02 -1.77
N THR A 306 -8.81 -0.26 -1.72
CA THR A 306 -9.45 -0.73 -0.49
C THR A 306 -10.51 -1.79 -0.77
N PHE A 307 -10.45 -2.87 0.00
CA PHE A 307 -11.34 -4.01 -0.07
C PHE A 307 -12.08 -4.19 1.25
N GLU A 308 -13.32 -4.68 1.18
CA GLU A 308 -14.15 -4.98 2.34
C GLU A 308 -14.90 -6.29 2.18
N ASN A 309 -15.26 -6.92 3.29
CA ASN A 309 -16.21 -8.02 3.27
C ASN A 309 -17.64 -7.48 3.09
N VAL A 310 -18.40 -8.04 2.15
CA VAL A 310 -19.77 -7.63 1.82
C VAL A 310 -20.76 -7.75 3.01
N ASN A 311 -20.37 -8.49 4.05
CA ASN A 311 -21.20 -8.69 5.25
C ASN A 311 -20.90 -7.69 6.37
N ASN A 312 -19.95 -6.76 6.21
CA ASN A 312 -19.54 -5.83 7.27
C ASN A 312 -20.70 -5.07 7.90
N ALA A 313 -21.65 -4.59 7.10
CA ALA A 313 -22.82 -3.84 7.57
C ALA A 313 -23.78 -4.67 8.44
N LYS A 314 -23.65 -6.02 8.48
CA LYS A 314 -24.44 -6.89 9.35
C LYS A 314 -23.86 -6.98 10.77
N TYR A 315 -22.55 -6.77 10.92
CA TYR A 315 -21.82 -7.03 12.16
C TYR A 315 -21.13 -5.80 12.73
N THR A 316 -21.13 -4.69 12.00
CA THR A 316 -20.52 -3.42 12.41
C THR A 316 -21.48 -2.27 12.13
N THR A 317 -21.27 -1.11 12.78
CA THR A 317 -22.20 0.03 12.70
C THR A 317 -21.91 1.00 11.55
N SER A 318 -20.86 0.77 10.77
CA SER A 318 -20.48 1.60 9.63
C SER A 318 -20.76 0.87 8.32
N PHE A 319 -21.12 1.63 7.30
CA PHE A 319 -21.40 1.17 5.94
C PHE A 319 -20.64 2.06 4.96
N ILE A 320 -20.50 1.61 3.70
CA ILE A 320 -19.82 2.39 2.66
C ILE A 320 -20.68 3.60 2.30
N GLU A 321 -20.26 4.80 2.71
CA GLU A 321 -21.03 6.04 2.53
C GLU A 321 -20.87 6.65 1.13
N LEU A 322 -19.70 6.48 0.52
CA LEU A 322 -19.36 7.06 -0.79
C LEU A 322 -19.92 6.25 -1.98
N GLY A 323 -20.45 5.05 -1.71
CA GLY A 323 -20.77 4.06 -2.74
C GLY A 323 -19.53 3.42 -3.35
N ILE A 324 -19.74 2.34 -4.11
CA ILE A 324 -18.70 1.69 -4.91
C ILE A 324 -18.86 2.21 -6.35
N PRO A 325 -17.81 2.74 -7.01
CA PRO A 325 -17.88 3.18 -8.41
C PRO A 325 -18.32 2.06 -9.36
N GLU A 326 -18.97 2.42 -10.48
CA GLU A 326 -19.50 1.44 -11.45
C GLU A 326 -18.39 0.57 -12.04
N GLU A 327 -17.21 1.13 -12.28
CA GLU A 327 -16.03 0.43 -12.80
C GLU A 327 -15.53 -0.63 -11.82
N ALA A 328 -15.43 -0.29 -10.52
CA ALA A 328 -15.07 -1.23 -9.47
C ALA A 328 -16.13 -2.33 -9.30
N GLN A 329 -17.42 -1.97 -9.35
CA GLN A 329 -18.51 -2.96 -9.33
C GLN A 329 -18.44 -3.91 -10.53
N ALA A 330 -18.16 -3.41 -11.73
CA ALA A 330 -18.02 -4.22 -12.93
C ALA A 330 -16.90 -5.25 -12.81
N VAL A 331 -15.77 -4.88 -12.18
CA VAL A 331 -14.68 -5.81 -11.89
C VAL A 331 -15.07 -6.80 -10.79
N ASN A 332 -15.71 -6.36 -9.71
CA ASN A 332 -16.20 -7.24 -8.64
C ASN A 332 -17.09 -8.36 -9.20
N ASN A 333 -18.01 -7.99 -10.10
CA ASN A 333 -18.94 -8.91 -10.77
C ASN A 333 -18.22 -9.93 -11.68
N GLN A 334 -17.00 -9.65 -12.13
CA GLN A 334 -16.19 -10.60 -12.89
C GLN A 334 -15.41 -11.57 -11.98
N ILE A 335 -14.78 -11.06 -10.92
CA ILE A 335 -13.84 -11.84 -10.09
C ILE A 335 -14.55 -12.69 -9.03
N GLN A 336 -15.57 -12.16 -8.34
CA GLN A 336 -16.23 -12.87 -7.25
C GLN A 336 -16.86 -14.21 -7.67
N PRO A 337 -17.50 -14.34 -8.85
CA PRO A 337 -17.98 -15.64 -9.33
C PRO A 337 -16.87 -16.67 -9.49
N LEU A 338 -15.71 -16.27 -10.01
CA LEU A 338 -14.56 -17.17 -10.17
C LEU A 338 -14.06 -17.66 -8.81
N LEU A 339 -13.97 -16.77 -7.82
CA LEU A 339 -13.60 -17.14 -6.46
C LEU A 339 -14.63 -18.08 -5.81
N ARG A 340 -15.92 -17.86 -6.11
CA ARG A 340 -17.02 -18.70 -5.61
C ARG A 340 -16.98 -20.10 -6.21
N GLU A 341 -16.65 -20.23 -7.49
CA GLU A 341 -16.45 -21.53 -8.17
C GLU A 341 -15.31 -22.33 -7.52
N LYS A 342 -14.27 -21.64 -7.03
CA LYS A 342 -13.18 -22.24 -6.24
C LYS A 342 -13.54 -22.55 -4.79
N GLY A 343 -14.75 -22.24 -4.33
CA GLY A 343 -15.15 -22.38 -2.93
C GLY A 343 -14.39 -21.45 -1.97
N SER A 344 -13.76 -20.40 -2.50
CA SER A 344 -12.91 -19.49 -1.73
C SER A 344 -13.76 -18.46 -0.97
N LYS A 345 -13.50 -18.28 0.32
CA LYS A 345 -14.15 -17.22 1.14
C LYS A 345 -13.77 -15.81 0.68
N TYR A 346 -12.70 -15.66 -0.10
CA TYR A 346 -12.36 -14.38 -0.74
C TYR A 346 -13.46 -13.90 -1.71
N ALA A 347 -14.36 -14.78 -2.16
CA ALA A 347 -15.55 -14.40 -2.93
C ALA A 347 -16.52 -13.47 -2.18
N ASN A 348 -16.38 -13.36 -0.85
CA ASN A 348 -17.18 -12.47 0.00
C ASN A 348 -16.53 -11.09 0.20
N TYR A 349 -15.46 -10.78 -0.55
CA TYR A 349 -14.78 -9.49 -0.51
C TYR A 349 -15.01 -8.75 -1.82
N GLU A 350 -15.11 -7.42 -1.73
CA GLU A 350 -15.31 -6.55 -2.88
C GLU A 350 -14.32 -5.38 -2.85
N LEU A 351 -13.87 -4.97 -4.02
CA LEU A 351 -13.15 -3.72 -4.20
C LEU A 351 -14.14 -2.57 -3.98
N VAL A 352 -13.86 -1.72 -3.01
CA VAL A 352 -14.62 -0.49 -2.78
C VAL A 352 -14.17 0.60 -3.76
N GLY A 353 -12.90 0.62 -4.13
CA GLY A 353 -12.36 1.45 -5.21
C GLY A 353 -10.85 1.55 -5.21
N ALA A 354 -10.32 2.17 -6.26
CA ALA A 354 -8.91 2.52 -6.41
C ALA A 354 -8.74 4.04 -6.59
N GLN A 355 -7.66 4.59 -6.06
CA GLN A 355 -7.25 5.98 -6.22
C GLN A 355 -5.79 6.02 -6.71
N ILE A 356 -5.55 6.69 -7.84
CA ILE A 356 -4.22 6.76 -8.50
C ILE A 356 -3.69 8.20 -8.64
N GLY A 357 -4.49 9.17 -8.23
CA GLY A 357 -4.16 10.58 -8.23
C GLY A 357 -5.05 11.33 -7.24
N PHE A 358 -4.66 12.56 -6.88
CA PHE A 358 -5.34 13.37 -5.87
C PHE A 358 -6.82 13.60 -6.15
N ASN A 359 -7.22 13.55 -7.42
CA ASN A 359 -8.60 13.74 -7.87
C ASN A 359 -9.10 12.58 -8.75
N GLN A 360 -8.54 11.37 -8.60
CA GLN A 360 -8.88 10.20 -9.43
C GLN A 360 -9.09 8.93 -8.59
N PRO A 361 -10.25 8.78 -7.91
CA PRO A 361 -11.20 9.83 -7.53
C PRO A 361 -10.64 10.70 -6.39
N THR A 362 -11.31 11.80 -6.01
CA THR A 362 -10.86 12.64 -4.89
C THR A 362 -11.02 11.97 -3.53
N LEU A 363 -12.07 11.19 -3.34
CA LEU A 363 -12.37 10.52 -2.07
C LEU A 363 -12.29 9.00 -2.23
N LEU A 364 -11.69 8.35 -1.25
CA LEU A 364 -11.66 6.89 -1.12
C LEU A 364 -11.62 6.56 0.38
N ALA A 365 -12.54 5.70 0.82
CA ALA A 365 -12.70 5.36 2.23
C ALA A 365 -13.10 3.90 2.39
N ASN A 366 -12.73 3.33 3.53
CA ASN A 366 -13.19 2.03 3.99
C ASN A 366 -14.06 2.21 5.24
N SER A 367 -15.24 1.60 5.26
CA SER A 367 -16.18 1.67 6.37
C SER A 367 -15.61 1.10 7.68
N GLN A 368 -14.55 0.28 7.62
CA GLN A 368 -13.92 -0.34 8.79
C GLN A 368 -12.65 0.39 9.24
N ILE A 369 -12.00 1.15 8.35
CA ILE A 369 -10.70 1.79 8.60
C ILE A 369 -10.83 3.32 8.74
N GLU A 370 -11.78 3.93 8.02
CA GLU A 370 -12.11 5.36 8.03
C GLU A 370 -13.57 5.64 8.48
N SER A 371 -14.11 4.76 9.32
CA SER A 371 -15.53 4.72 9.75
C SER A 371 -16.13 6.06 10.21
N HIS A 372 -15.31 6.97 10.74
CA HIS A 372 -15.76 8.24 11.32
C HIS A 372 -15.59 9.45 10.40
N PHE A 373 -14.99 9.28 9.22
CA PHE A 373 -14.62 10.40 8.36
C PHE A 373 -14.59 10.06 6.86
N GLN A 374 -15.40 9.10 6.41
CA GLN A 374 -15.44 8.71 5.00
C GLN A 374 -15.64 9.88 4.02
N PRO A 375 -16.54 10.86 4.28
CA PRO A 375 -16.72 12.03 3.40
C PRO A 375 -15.53 13.00 3.36
N ALA A 376 -14.54 12.81 4.23
CA ALA A 376 -13.30 13.58 4.30
C ALA A 376 -12.07 12.67 4.17
N SER A 377 -12.22 11.48 3.59
CA SER A 377 -11.12 10.53 3.41
C SER A 377 -10.61 10.55 1.97
N SER A 378 -9.33 10.90 1.82
CA SER A 378 -8.55 10.70 0.60
C SER A 378 -7.26 9.98 1.00
N CYS A 379 -7.07 8.75 0.56
CA CYS A 379 -5.89 7.97 0.91
C CYS A 379 -4.62 8.69 0.46
N ILE A 380 -4.57 9.08 -0.81
CA ILE A 380 -3.41 9.77 -1.40
C ILE A 380 -3.15 11.12 -0.74
N THR A 381 -4.18 11.96 -0.55
CA THR A 381 -3.99 13.31 0.01
C THR A 381 -3.56 13.21 1.46
N CYS A 382 -4.23 12.36 2.26
CA CYS A 382 -3.85 12.17 3.65
C CYS A 382 -2.41 11.69 3.73
N HIS A 383 -2.03 10.68 2.94
CA HIS A 383 -0.69 10.11 2.97
C HIS A 383 0.41 11.02 2.43
N ALA A 384 0.10 11.98 1.55
CA ALA A 384 1.07 12.96 1.04
C ALA A 384 1.71 13.81 2.16
N PHE A 385 1.06 13.92 3.31
CA PHE A 385 1.58 14.63 4.48
C PHE A 385 2.56 13.78 5.30
N ALA A 386 2.83 12.53 4.91
CA ALA A 386 3.89 11.72 5.48
C ALA A 386 5.21 12.46 5.27
N SER A 387 5.75 13.04 6.32
CA SER A 387 6.90 13.93 6.22
C SER A 387 7.75 13.92 7.49
N ILE A 388 8.96 14.46 7.38
CA ILE A 388 9.91 14.72 8.47
C ILE A 388 10.38 16.16 8.39
N ALA A 389 10.34 16.86 9.52
CA ALA A 389 10.89 18.21 9.59
C ALA A 389 12.42 18.20 9.45
N THR A 390 12.96 19.18 8.75
CA THR A 390 14.41 19.49 8.77
C THR A 390 14.78 20.45 9.89
N LYS A 391 13.79 21.23 10.36
CA LYS A 391 13.95 22.22 11.43
C LYS A 391 14.11 21.55 12.79
N ASN A 392 14.96 22.14 13.64
CA ASN A 392 15.19 21.66 15.01
C ASN A 392 14.12 22.14 16.02
N THR A 393 13.21 23.01 15.59
CA THR A 393 12.13 23.57 16.40
C THR A 393 10.79 23.36 15.70
N GLY A 394 9.71 23.25 16.49
CA GLY A 394 8.37 22.99 15.96
C GLY A 394 8.03 21.49 15.85
N PRO A 395 6.93 21.14 15.18
CA PRO A 395 6.49 19.76 15.05
C PRO A 395 7.42 18.96 14.13
N PHE A 396 7.73 17.72 14.51
CA PHE A 396 8.57 16.83 13.70
C PHE A 396 7.88 16.34 12.41
N ARG A 397 6.56 16.50 12.30
CA ARG A 397 5.71 16.00 11.21
C ARG A 397 4.78 17.11 10.74
N LEU A 398 4.45 17.15 9.46
CA LEU A 398 3.32 17.95 8.99
C LEU A 398 2.01 17.47 9.63
N SER A 399 1.12 18.43 9.90
CA SER A 399 -0.26 18.16 10.25
C SER A 399 -1.04 17.86 8.99
N PHE A 400 -1.81 16.77 9.02
CA PHE A 400 -2.73 16.35 7.97
C PHE A 400 -4.18 16.77 8.26
N VAL A 401 -4.40 17.43 9.40
CA VAL A 401 -5.68 18.00 9.81
C VAL A 401 -5.85 19.35 9.13
N ASP A 402 -6.98 19.54 8.46
CA ASP A 402 -7.38 20.81 7.86
C ASP A 402 -8.22 21.62 8.86
N THR A 403 -7.67 22.73 9.34
CA THR A 403 -8.32 23.63 10.30
C THR A 403 -8.96 24.86 9.64
N ARG A 404 -8.92 25.00 8.31
CA ARG A 404 -9.38 26.21 7.60
C ARG A 404 -10.89 26.43 7.71
N GLY A 405 -11.67 25.36 7.89
CA GLY A 405 -13.13 25.40 7.98
C GLY A 405 -13.70 25.56 9.39
N GLY A 406 -12.87 25.73 10.44
CA GLY A 406 -13.33 25.85 11.83
C GLY A 406 -13.81 24.54 12.49
N ASN A 407 -13.97 23.46 11.73
CA ASN A 407 -14.22 22.10 12.20
C ASN A 407 -12.99 21.21 11.96
N LEU A 408 -12.82 20.16 12.77
CA LEU A 408 -11.82 19.12 12.52
C LEU A 408 -12.17 18.37 11.23
N SER A 409 -11.36 18.59 10.18
CA SER A 409 -11.43 17.88 8.92
C SER A 409 -10.03 17.41 8.49
N TYR A 410 -9.94 16.72 7.36
CA TYR A 410 -8.70 16.30 6.73
C TYR A 410 -8.58 16.89 5.33
N TYR A 411 -7.35 17.06 4.86
CA TYR A 411 -7.11 17.47 3.49
C TYR A 411 -7.55 16.38 2.51
N VAL A 412 -8.27 16.80 1.47
CA VAL A 412 -8.71 15.97 0.34
C VAL A 412 -8.41 16.71 -0.96
N GLY A 413 -8.24 15.98 -2.06
CA GLY A 413 -7.84 16.58 -3.33
C GLY A 413 -6.38 17.00 -3.34
N ASP A 414 -6.07 18.04 -4.12
CA ASP A 414 -4.71 18.54 -4.26
C ASP A 414 -4.14 19.09 -2.94
N ILE A 415 -2.81 18.95 -2.79
CA ILE A 415 -2.10 19.50 -1.63
C ILE A 415 -2.17 21.04 -1.68
N PRO A 416 -2.53 21.71 -0.58
CA PRO A 416 -2.57 23.17 -0.54
C PRO A 416 -1.20 23.81 -0.88
N GLN A 417 -1.22 24.96 -1.56
CA GLN A 417 0.01 25.63 -2.00
C GLN A 417 0.94 25.97 -0.85
N GLU A 418 0.39 26.38 0.30
CA GLU A 418 1.18 26.69 1.49
C GLU A 418 1.97 25.49 2.05
N ILE A 419 1.50 24.26 1.78
CA ILE A 419 2.21 23.02 2.15
C ILE A 419 3.24 22.68 1.07
N LEU A 420 2.90 22.86 -0.20
CA LEU A 420 3.85 22.69 -1.31
C LEU A 420 5.06 23.61 -1.16
N ASP A 421 4.84 24.88 -0.80
CA ASP A 421 5.91 25.86 -0.55
C ASP A 421 6.83 25.42 0.59
N GLN A 422 6.29 24.88 1.69
CA GLN A 422 7.07 24.34 2.80
C GLN A 422 7.93 23.13 2.40
N ILE A 423 7.39 22.28 1.51
CA ILE A 423 8.12 21.13 0.98
C ILE A 423 9.21 21.59 0.01
N GLU A 424 8.92 22.52 -0.89
CA GLU A 424 9.89 23.11 -1.83
C GLU A 424 11.06 23.79 -1.09
N GLN A 425 10.75 24.51 -0.01
CA GLN A 425 11.74 25.12 0.88
C GLN A 425 12.47 24.10 1.79
N LYS A 426 12.17 22.81 1.65
CA LYS A 426 12.72 21.71 2.46
C LYS A 426 12.54 21.94 3.96
N GLU A 427 11.46 22.59 4.39
CA GLU A 427 11.09 22.66 5.80
C GLU A 427 10.62 21.30 6.30
N PHE A 428 9.92 20.58 5.42
CA PHE A 428 9.50 19.20 5.59
C PHE A 428 9.92 18.39 4.36
N ILE A 429 10.52 17.23 4.60
CA ILE A 429 10.87 16.27 3.57
C ILE A 429 9.76 15.20 3.52
N PRO A 430 9.09 15.02 2.37
CA PRO A 430 8.15 13.93 2.16
C PRO A 430 8.80 12.56 2.42
N MET A 431 8.01 11.64 2.94
CA MET A 431 8.40 10.24 3.14
C MET A 431 7.71 9.32 2.12
N ASP A 432 7.48 9.85 0.92
CA ASP A 432 6.94 9.08 -0.21
C ASP A 432 5.66 8.32 0.14
N PHE A 433 4.73 9.02 0.78
CA PHE A 433 3.43 8.49 1.22
C PHE A 433 3.47 7.35 2.27
N VAL A 434 4.66 6.87 2.68
CA VAL A 434 4.82 5.76 3.64
C VAL A 434 4.57 6.24 5.08
N TRP A 435 3.32 6.14 5.51
CA TRP A 435 2.87 6.65 6.83
C TRP A 435 3.40 5.82 8.00
N SER A 436 3.68 4.54 7.77
CA SER A 436 4.16 3.62 8.82
C SER A 436 5.48 4.09 9.45
N LEU A 437 6.29 4.87 8.73
CA LEU A 437 7.51 5.52 9.23
C LEU A 437 7.28 6.41 10.46
N ARG A 438 6.04 6.88 10.69
CA ARG A 438 5.67 7.64 11.89
C ARG A 438 5.71 6.79 13.17
N LEU A 439 5.75 5.45 13.05
CA LEU A 439 5.81 4.52 14.18
C LEU A 439 7.23 4.35 14.75
N ALA A 440 8.25 4.81 14.03
CA ALA A 440 9.65 4.74 14.43
C ALA A 440 9.89 5.30 15.84
N LYS A 441 10.77 4.64 16.59
CA LYS A 441 11.18 5.06 17.92
C LYS A 441 12.56 5.69 17.88
N ARG A 442 12.83 6.60 18.82
CA ARG A 442 14.16 7.18 18.99
C ARG A 442 15.08 6.15 19.66
N GLN A 443 16.28 6.01 19.11
CA GLN A 443 17.36 5.30 19.77
C GLN A 443 17.88 6.19 20.88
N ARG A 444 17.73 5.71 22.12
CA ARG A 444 18.21 6.38 23.33
C ARG A 444 19.62 5.94 23.66
#